data_AF-A0A7Y8LY88-F1
#
_entry.id   AF-A0A7Y8LY88-F1
#
_cell.length_a   1.000
_cell.length_b   1.000
_cell.length_c   1.000
_cell.angle_alpha   90.00
_cell.angle_beta   90.00
_cell.angle_gamma   90.00
#
_symmetry.space_group_name_H-M   'P 1'
#
loop_
_entity.id
_entity.type
_entity.pdbx_description
1 polymer ?
#
loop_
_entity_poly.entity_id
_entity_poly.type
_entity_poly.pdbx_seq_one_letter_code
_entity_poly.pdbx_strand_id
1 'polypeptide(L)'
;QSVSSLAKEMGISDVGLAKICKRHNIPRPGLGYWAKKQAGIKVQQKPLPKGNDERFIEIIGHSSDNEDVNKKKTSFRISKSLKRQLRSIVDAATLTDPHPLVKQTAEILQSHQPNKNGLLEPYRRHSLNIEVSPKSLDRALRIMDALIKTFETMGGSVFLKGNSTFVSINGANVDIGIKEELARKRRDPKDHNLDGYYEFEFSRYAERGIPSGRLYLTIEDAGFGYSNGNCRQHWRDSESKHLEERVGNFIIGILKAAAHKRTQSHPAPSTAASSPANSQESKD
;
A
#
# COMPACT_ATOMS: atom_id res chain seq x y z
N GLN A 1 17.81 28.44 1.23
CA GLN A 1 16.95 27.60 0.36
C GLN A 1 15.74 27.16 1.18
N SER A 2 14.53 27.27 0.65
CA SER A 2 13.33 26.86 1.39
C SER A 2 13.26 25.34 1.53
N VAL A 3 12.50 24.85 2.53
CA VAL A 3 12.22 23.41 2.70
C VAL A 3 11.55 22.83 1.45
N SER A 4 10.71 23.63 0.76
CA SER A 4 10.09 23.23 -0.50
C SER A 4 11.08 23.10 -1.66
N SER A 5 12.07 23.99 -1.77
CA SER A 5 13.14 23.88 -2.77
C SER A 5 14.03 22.66 -2.50
N LEU A 6 14.42 22.46 -1.24
CA LEU A 6 15.25 21.32 -0.84
C LEU A 6 14.50 19.98 -1.03
N ALA A 7 13.20 19.94 -0.73
CA ALA A 7 12.39 18.75 -0.97
C ALA A 7 12.33 18.38 -2.46
N LYS A 8 12.19 19.37 -3.35
CA LYS A 8 12.22 19.16 -4.81
C LYS A 8 13.57 18.61 -5.29
N GLU A 9 14.67 19.15 -4.80
CA GLU A 9 16.03 18.67 -5.13
C GLU A 9 16.25 17.23 -4.67
N MET A 10 15.71 16.89 -3.49
CA MET A 10 15.78 15.53 -2.92
C MET A 10 14.70 14.58 -3.45
N GLY A 11 13.89 15.00 -4.43
CA GLY A 11 12.85 14.17 -5.05
C GLY A 11 11.74 13.71 -4.11
N ILE A 12 11.48 14.43 -3.00
CA ILE A 12 10.45 14.11 -2.02
C ILE A 12 9.45 15.26 -1.84
N SER A 13 8.28 14.99 -1.27
CA SER A 13 7.35 16.05 -0.89
C SER A 13 7.88 16.86 0.30
N ASP A 14 7.46 18.12 0.36
CA ASP A 14 7.72 19.03 1.48
C ASP A 14 7.23 18.47 2.83
N VAL A 15 6.07 17.81 2.83
CA VAL A 15 5.51 17.08 3.98
C VAL A 15 6.34 15.82 4.30
N GLY A 16 6.90 15.15 3.29
CA GLY A 16 7.82 14.02 3.48
C GLY A 16 9.10 14.46 4.18
N LEU A 17 9.74 15.52 3.68
CA LEU A 17 10.94 16.10 4.29
C LEU A 17 10.65 16.58 5.72
N ALA A 18 9.49 17.19 5.94
CA ALA A 18 9.02 17.61 7.27
C ALA A 18 8.96 16.46 8.29
N LYS A 19 8.45 15.30 7.87
CA LYS A 19 8.36 14.09 8.72
C LYS A 19 9.74 13.53 9.04
N ILE A 20 10.64 13.51 8.07
CA ILE A 20 12.03 13.06 8.26
C ILE A 20 12.72 13.96 9.29
N CYS A 21 12.67 15.28 9.11
CA CYS A 21 13.26 16.21 10.08
C CYS A 21 12.68 16.02 11.49
N LYS A 22 11.36 15.85 11.60
CA LYS A 22 10.70 15.59 12.90
C LYS A 22 11.19 14.29 13.55
N ARG A 23 11.33 13.20 12.78
CA ARG A 23 11.79 11.90 13.26
C ARG A 23 13.21 11.95 13.81
N HIS A 24 14.08 12.75 13.19
CA HIS A 24 15.48 12.87 13.56
C HIS A 24 15.76 14.09 14.45
N ASN A 25 14.73 14.71 15.02
CA ASN A 25 14.84 15.92 15.86
C ASN A 25 15.58 17.09 15.18
N ILE A 26 15.56 17.16 13.86
CA ILE A 26 16.18 18.23 13.08
C ILE A 26 15.22 19.45 13.10
N PRO A 27 15.60 20.58 13.72
CA PRO A 27 14.77 21.77 13.74
C PRO A 27 14.60 22.32 12.33
N ARG A 28 13.37 22.71 11.99
CA ARG A 28 13.02 23.34 10.72
C ARG A 28 12.79 24.84 10.91
N PRO A 29 13.12 25.67 9.91
CA PRO A 29 12.77 27.09 9.94
C PRO A 29 11.24 27.26 9.98
N GLY A 30 10.77 28.19 10.83
CA GLY A 30 9.34 28.49 10.94
C GLY A 30 8.77 29.22 9.72
N LEU A 31 7.44 29.37 9.68
CA LEU A 31 6.74 30.17 8.66
C LEU A 31 7.33 31.59 8.60
N GLY A 32 7.62 32.07 7.38
CA GLY A 32 8.18 33.40 7.15
C GLY A 32 9.67 33.57 7.50
N TYR A 33 10.38 32.53 7.94
CA TYR A 33 11.81 32.60 8.25
C TYR A 33 12.65 33.12 7.07
N TRP A 34 12.40 32.60 5.86
CA TRP A 34 13.13 33.01 4.65
C TRP A 34 12.76 34.43 4.19
N ALA A 35 11.50 34.84 4.36
CA ALA A 35 11.06 36.20 4.06
C ALA A 35 11.72 37.22 5.01
N LYS A 36 11.78 36.92 6.31
CA LYS A 36 12.48 37.74 7.30
C LYS A 36 13.98 37.85 6.98
N LYS A 37 14.62 36.76 6.58
CA LYS A 37 16.03 36.75 6.17
C LYS A 37 16.28 37.59 4.91
N GLN A 38 15.39 37.53 3.92
CA GLN A 38 15.46 38.35 2.71
C GLN A 38 15.26 39.85 3.00
N ALA A 39 14.41 40.18 3.96
CA ALA A 39 14.18 41.55 4.42
C ALA A 39 15.27 42.08 5.39
N GLY A 40 16.37 41.35 5.59
CA GLY A 40 17.47 41.76 6.48
C GLY A 40 17.15 41.69 7.98
N ILE A 41 16.02 41.09 8.37
CA ILE A 41 15.60 40.98 9.77
C ILE A 41 16.40 39.88 10.46
N LYS A 42 17.01 40.19 11.61
CA LYS A 42 17.70 39.20 12.45
C LYS A 42 16.71 38.15 12.96
N VAL A 43 16.92 36.90 12.56
CA VAL A 43 16.12 35.74 12.98
C VAL A 43 16.95 34.81 13.87
N GLN A 44 16.35 34.35 14.97
CA GLN A 44 17.00 33.36 15.85
C GLN A 44 16.95 31.97 15.20
N GLN A 45 18.11 31.31 15.12
CA GLN A 45 18.24 29.94 14.63
C GLN A 45 18.24 28.97 15.81
N LYS A 46 17.35 27.98 15.79
CA LYS A 46 17.40 26.90 16.79
C LYS A 46 18.63 26.03 16.49
N PRO A 47 19.52 25.79 17.48
CA PRO A 47 20.68 24.95 17.26
C PRO A 47 20.24 23.53 16.90
N LEU A 48 21.01 22.89 16.02
CA LEU A 48 20.84 21.48 15.71
C LEU A 48 21.12 20.64 16.97
N PRO A 49 20.41 19.53 17.18
CA PRO A 49 20.78 18.59 18.24
C PRO A 49 22.20 18.06 18.00
N LYS A 50 22.94 17.75 19.08
CA LYS A 50 24.24 17.07 18.97
C LYS A 50 23.99 15.67 18.38
N GLY A 51 24.33 15.50 17.10
CA GLY A 51 24.23 14.22 16.40
C GLY A 51 25.40 13.30 16.76
N ASN A 52 25.20 11.99 16.62
CA ASN A 52 26.31 11.06 16.50
C ASN A 52 26.67 11.04 15.00
N ASP A 53 27.91 11.40 14.65
CA ASP A 53 28.34 11.72 13.27
C ASP A 53 28.27 10.53 12.28
N GLU A 54 27.87 9.34 12.75
CA GLU A 54 27.82 8.10 11.98
C GLU A 54 26.44 7.77 11.36
N ARG A 55 25.40 8.61 11.56
CA ARG A 55 24.05 8.32 11.07
C ARG A 55 23.72 9.05 9.78
N PHE A 56 23.86 8.38 8.64
CA PHE A 56 23.33 8.85 7.36
C PHE A 56 21.81 8.69 7.31
N ILE A 57 21.10 9.77 6.95
CA ILE A 57 19.68 9.72 6.62
C ILE A 57 19.58 9.59 5.11
N GLU A 58 19.37 8.37 4.62
CA GLU A 58 19.12 8.14 3.20
C GLU A 58 17.71 8.61 2.84
N ILE A 59 17.61 9.60 1.96
CA ILE A 59 16.33 10.12 1.46
C ILE A 59 16.10 9.53 0.08
N ILE A 60 15.22 8.54 0.01
CA ILE A 60 14.79 7.95 -1.27
C ILE A 60 13.64 8.79 -1.83
N GLY A 61 13.94 9.58 -2.85
CA GLY A 61 12.97 10.37 -3.60
C GLY A 61 11.87 9.51 -4.21
N HIS A 62 10.63 9.72 -3.78
CA HIS A 62 9.45 9.30 -4.53
C HIS A 62 8.98 10.50 -5.34
N SER A 63 9.43 10.59 -6.59
CA SER A 63 8.83 11.49 -7.57
C SER A 63 7.36 11.11 -7.73
N SER A 64 6.48 11.81 -7.02
CA SER A 64 5.08 11.96 -7.40
C SER A 64 5.09 12.83 -8.65
N ASP A 65 5.34 12.19 -9.79
CA ASP A 65 4.65 12.42 -11.06
C ASP A 65 5.42 11.75 -12.20
N ASN A 66 4.64 11.09 -13.04
CA ASN A 66 4.96 10.57 -14.37
C ASN A 66 5.84 9.32 -14.47
N GLU A 67 5.16 8.27 -14.95
CA GLU A 67 5.71 7.26 -15.84
C GLU A 67 6.71 7.91 -16.81
N ASP A 68 8.02 7.70 -16.62
CA ASP A 68 8.98 7.47 -17.74
C ASP A 68 10.46 7.44 -17.35
N VAL A 69 10.87 7.81 -16.12
CA VAL A 69 12.32 7.94 -15.80
C VAL A 69 12.93 6.74 -15.09
N ASN A 70 12.43 5.52 -15.33
CA ASN A 70 13.04 4.32 -14.75
C ASN A 70 13.24 3.20 -15.78
N LYS A 71 13.91 3.54 -16.89
CA LYS A 71 14.28 2.64 -17.99
C LYS A 71 15.41 1.64 -17.66
N LYS A 72 15.63 1.29 -16.38
CA LYS A 72 16.53 0.18 -15.96
C LYS A 72 15.98 -0.67 -14.80
N LYS A 73 14.66 -0.72 -14.57
CA LYS A 73 14.06 -1.71 -13.64
C LYS A 73 13.14 -2.66 -14.42
N THR A 74 13.29 -3.96 -14.18
CA THR A 74 12.51 -5.10 -14.70
C THR A 74 11.12 -4.69 -15.17
N SER A 75 10.94 -4.52 -16.48
CA SER A 75 9.68 -4.08 -17.08
C SER A 75 8.71 -5.27 -17.13
N PHE A 76 8.01 -5.52 -16.03
CA PHE A 76 6.90 -6.47 -16.05
C PHE A 76 5.81 -5.96 -17.01
N ARG A 77 5.62 -6.67 -18.12
CA ARG A 77 4.56 -6.41 -19.10
C ARG A 77 3.58 -7.57 -19.10
N ILE A 78 2.29 -7.26 -19.00
CA ILE A 78 1.23 -8.23 -19.24
C ILE A 78 0.92 -8.27 -20.73
N SER A 79 0.85 -9.46 -21.31
CA SER A 79 0.55 -9.67 -22.73
C SER A 79 -0.83 -9.11 -23.11
N LYS A 80 -1.00 -8.74 -24.39
CA LYS A 80 -2.29 -8.24 -24.90
C LYS A 80 -3.40 -9.28 -24.75
N SER A 81 -3.07 -10.57 -24.92
CA SER A 81 -4.01 -11.68 -24.72
C SER A 81 -4.48 -11.78 -23.27
N LEU A 82 -3.57 -11.69 -22.30
CA LEU A 82 -3.92 -11.76 -20.89
C LEU A 82 -4.74 -10.54 -20.44
N LYS A 83 -4.44 -9.34 -20.96
CA LYS A 83 -5.28 -8.15 -20.74
C LYS A 83 -6.71 -8.34 -21.25
N ARG A 84 -6.89 -8.98 -22.41
CA ARG A 84 -8.21 -9.28 -22.98
C ARG A 84 -8.95 -10.32 -22.16
N GLN A 85 -8.27 -11.38 -21.72
CA GLN A 85 -8.84 -12.41 -20.86
C GLN A 85 -9.28 -11.81 -19.50
N LEU A 86 -8.43 -10.98 -18.89
CA LEU A 86 -8.75 -10.26 -17.66
C LEU A 86 -10.02 -9.43 -17.80
N ARG A 87 -10.12 -8.62 -18.86
CA ARG A 87 -11.35 -7.84 -19.13
C ARG A 87 -12.56 -8.75 -19.32
N SER A 88 -12.43 -9.82 -20.08
CA SER A 88 -13.53 -10.77 -20.31
C SER A 88 -14.06 -11.41 -19.02
N ILE A 89 -13.20 -11.73 -18.06
CA ILE A 89 -13.63 -12.34 -16.79
C ILE A 89 -14.24 -11.29 -15.87
N VAL A 90 -13.62 -10.11 -15.81
CA VAL A 90 -14.04 -9.03 -14.91
C VAL A 90 -15.35 -8.38 -15.36
N ASP A 91 -15.54 -8.20 -16.67
CA ASP A 91 -16.73 -7.58 -17.26
C ASP A 91 -17.91 -8.57 -17.38
N ALA A 92 -17.70 -9.85 -17.05
CA ALA A 92 -18.78 -10.82 -17.02
C ALA A 92 -19.84 -10.40 -15.98
N ALA A 93 -21.12 -10.43 -16.37
CA ALA A 93 -22.22 -10.06 -15.48
C ALA A 93 -22.42 -11.09 -14.35
N THR A 94 -22.07 -12.36 -14.59
CA THR A 94 -22.25 -13.47 -13.65
C THR A 94 -21.03 -14.40 -13.64
N LEU A 95 -20.79 -15.03 -12.48
CA LEU A 95 -19.77 -16.07 -12.32
C LEU A 95 -20.36 -17.42 -12.76
N THR A 96 -20.07 -17.85 -13.98
CA THR A 96 -20.58 -19.11 -14.54
C THR A 96 -19.76 -20.34 -14.15
N ASP A 97 -18.46 -20.17 -13.91
CA ASP A 97 -17.54 -21.24 -13.45
C ASP A 97 -16.51 -20.66 -12.47
N PRO A 98 -16.91 -20.28 -11.23
CA PRO A 98 -16.01 -19.65 -10.28
C PRO A 98 -14.97 -20.63 -9.76
N HIS A 99 -13.75 -20.13 -9.52
CA HIS A 99 -12.68 -20.88 -8.88
C HIS A 99 -13.15 -21.43 -7.51
N PRO A 100 -12.77 -22.65 -7.08
CA PRO A 100 -13.24 -23.26 -5.84
C PRO A 100 -13.11 -22.37 -4.60
N LEU A 101 -12.00 -21.64 -4.45
CA LEU A 101 -11.82 -20.66 -3.36
C LEU A 101 -12.82 -19.51 -3.39
N VAL A 102 -13.21 -19.05 -4.59
CA VAL A 102 -14.21 -17.98 -4.76
C VAL A 102 -15.59 -18.53 -4.41
N LYS A 103 -15.94 -19.72 -4.89
CA LYS A 103 -17.20 -20.40 -4.55
C LYS A 103 -17.35 -20.58 -3.04
N GLN A 104 -16.33 -21.16 -2.40
CA GLN A 104 -16.30 -21.33 -0.94
C GLN A 104 -16.43 -20.00 -0.20
N THR A 105 -15.71 -18.97 -0.65
CA THR A 105 -15.78 -17.63 -0.04
C THR A 105 -17.17 -17.00 -0.19
N ALA A 106 -17.80 -17.16 -1.35
CA ALA A 106 -19.15 -16.67 -1.60
C ALA A 106 -20.16 -17.31 -0.64
N GLU A 107 -20.13 -18.64 -0.51
CA GLU A 107 -21.00 -19.39 0.41
C GLU A 107 -20.82 -18.92 1.86
N ILE A 108 -19.57 -18.72 2.30
CA ILE A 108 -19.26 -18.21 3.63
C ILE A 108 -19.81 -16.79 3.81
N LEU A 109 -19.44 -15.85 2.94
CA LEU A 109 -19.78 -14.43 3.16
C LEU A 109 -21.28 -14.14 2.99
N GLN A 110 -21.99 -14.89 2.13
CA GLN A 110 -23.44 -14.77 1.99
C GLN A 110 -24.20 -15.21 3.25
N SER A 111 -23.63 -16.11 4.05
CA SER A 111 -24.25 -16.56 5.31
C SER A 111 -23.94 -15.64 6.50
N HIS A 112 -23.07 -14.65 6.35
CA HIS A 112 -22.63 -13.77 7.44
C HIS A 112 -23.47 -12.51 7.53
N GLN A 113 -23.73 -12.07 8.76
CA GLN A 113 -24.29 -10.74 9.00
C GLN A 113 -23.17 -9.69 8.86
N PRO A 114 -23.44 -8.55 8.20
CA PRO A 114 -22.49 -7.45 8.15
C PRO A 114 -22.14 -6.93 9.55
N ASN A 115 -20.91 -6.49 9.73
CA ASN A 115 -20.42 -5.87 10.96
C ASN A 115 -21.11 -4.52 11.24
N LYS A 116 -20.71 -3.85 12.33
CA LYS A 116 -21.22 -2.50 12.71
C LYS A 116 -21.07 -1.42 11.63
N ASN A 117 -20.14 -1.60 10.69
CA ASN A 117 -19.88 -0.69 9.58
C ASN A 117 -20.57 -1.14 8.29
N GLY A 118 -21.37 -2.21 8.30
CA GLY A 118 -22.07 -2.72 7.12
C GLY A 118 -21.19 -3.53 6.16
N LEU A 119 -20.03 -4.00 6.60
CA LEU A 119 -19.11 -4.84 5.82
C LEU A 119 -19.21 -6.30 6.24
N LEU A 120 -19.15 -7.20 5.26
CA LEU A 120 -18.94 -8.62 5.47
C LEU A 120 -17.45 -8.83 5.76
N GLU A 121 -17.15 -9.48 6.89
CA GLU A 121 -15.80 -9.81 7.30
C GLU A 121 -15.65 -11.33 7.43
N PRO A 122 -14.56 -11.91 6.90
CA PRO A 122 -14.29 -13.33 7.10
C PRO A 122 -13.83 -13.58 8.54
N TYR A 123 -14.76 -14.00 9.40
CA TYR A 123 -14.46 -14.36 10.79
C TYR A 123 -13.81 -15.73 10.95
N ARG A 124 -13.73 -16.55 9.88
CA ARG A 124 -13.23 -17.92 9.93
C ARG A 124 -12.04 -18.12 8.97
N ARG A 125 -11.18 -19.07 9.35
CA ARG A 125 -10.19 -19.67 8.45
C ARG A 125 -10.93 -20.26 7.24
N HIS A 126 -10.30 -20.26 6.06
CA HIS A 126 -10.79 -20.83 4.78
C HIS A 126 -11.64 -19.94 3.87
N SER A 127 -11.50 -18.61 3.91
CA SER A 127 -12.06 -17.71 2.88
C SER A 127 -11.02 -16.71 2.37
N LEU A 128 -11.26 -16.17 1.17
CA LEU A 128 -10.46 -15.07 0.61
C LEU A 128 -10.58 -13.80 1.48
N ASN A 129 -9.54 -12.98 1.47
CA ASN A 129 -9.48 -11.68 2.17
C ASN A 129 -10.34 -10.66 1.41
N ILE A 130 -11.65 -10.71 1.66
CA ILE A 130 -12.67 -9.87 1.06
C ILE A 130 -13.40 -9.15 2.20
N GLU A 131 -13.35 -7.82 2.22
CA GLU A 131 -14.01 -6.97 3.22
C GLU A 131 -14.89 -5.93 2.54
N VAL A 132 -16.13 -6.31 2.20
CA VAL A 132 -17.03 -5.49 1.37
C VAL A 132 -18.46 -5.56 1.88
N SER A 133 -19.30 -4.59 1.50
CA SER A 133 -20.73 -4.66 1.82
C SER A 133 -21.43 -5.76 1.01
N PRO A 134 -22.60 -6.25 1.45
CA PRO A 134 -23.39 -7.22 0.68
C PRO A 134 -23.66 -6.77 -0.76
N LYS A 135 -23.86 -5.46 -0.97
CA LYS A 135 -24.11 -4.88 -2.30
C LYS A 135 -22.91 -5.00 -3.24
N SER A 136 -21.69 -4.98 -2.70
CA SER A 136 -20.46 -5.03 -3.48
C SER A 136 -19.86 -6.44 -3.58
N LEU A 137 -20.46 -7.43 -2.91
CA LEU A 137 -19.91 -8.79 -2.80
C LEU A 137 -19.71 -9.46 -4.17
N ASP A 138 -20.73 -9.45 -5.03
CA ASP A 138 -20.65 -10.08 -6.35
C ASP A 138 -19.56 -9.47 -7.23
N ARG A 139 -19.40 -8.15 -7.16
CA ARG A 139 -18.34 -7.43 -7.86
C ARG A 139 -16.96 -7.82 -7.33
N ALA A 140 -16.81 -7.91 -6.01
CA ALA A 140 -15.55 -8.31 -5.40
C ALA A 140 -15.17 -9.75 -5.76
N LEU A 141 -16.13 -10.68 -5.73
CA LEU A 141 -15.93 -12.08 -6.11
C LEU A 141 -15.49 -12.22 -7.57
N ARG A 142 -16.09 -11.47 -8.50
CA ARG A 142 -15.67 -11.45 -9.92
C ARG A 142 -14.23 -10.98 -10.12
N ILE A 143 -13.84 -9.91 -9.42
CA ILE A 143 -12.47 -9.39 -9.48
C ILE A 143 -11.48 -10.42 -8.91
N MET A 144 -11.81 -11.03 -7.78
CA MET A 144 -10.95 -12.06 -7.17
C MET A 144 -10.85 -13.33 -8.01
N ASP A 145 -11.95 -13.76 -8.65
CA ASP A 145 -11.95 -14.90 -9.59
C ASP A 145 -11.03 -14.65 -10.78
N ALA A 146 -11.15 -13.46 -11.40
CA ALA A 146 -10.28 -13.06 -12.49
C ALA A 146 -8.80 -13.06 -12.09
N LEU A 147 -8.49 -12.56 -10.90
CA LEU A 147 -7.13 -12.52 -10.37
C LEU A 147 -6.57 -13.92 -10.17
N ILE A 148 -7.30 -14.81 -9.49
CA ILE A 148 -6.86 -16.17 -9.20
C ILE A 148 -6.55 -16.93 -10.50
N LYS A 149 -7.53 -16.99 -11.42
CA LYS A 149 -7.37 -17.67 -12.71
C LYS A 149 -6.22 -17.11 -13.54
N THR A 150 -6.01 -15.80 -13.46
CA THR A 150 -4.89 -15.14 -14.16
C THR A 150 -3.55 -15.55 -13.57
N PHE A 151 -3.41 -15.58 -12.24
CA PHE A 151 -2.16 -16.02 -11.61
C PHE A 151 -1.86 -17.49 -11.86
N GLU A 152 -2.88 -18.35 -11.88
CA GLU A 152 -2.73 -19.77 -12.26
C GLU A 152 -2.27 -19.91 -13.71
N THR A 153 -2.86 -19.14 -14.64
CA THR A 153 -2.42 -19.10 -16.05
C THR A 153 -0.96 -18.65 -16.20
N MET A 154 -0.49 -17.80 -15.28
CA MET A 154 0.90 -17.34 -15.23
C MET A 154 1.86 -18.33 -14.55
N GLY A 155 1.39 -19.52 -14.15
CA GLY A 155 2.17 -20.54 -13.44
C GLY A 155 2.37 -20.26 -11.95
N GLY A 156 1.59 -19.33 -11.39
CA GLY A 156 1.49 -19.12 -9.95
C GLY A 156 0.40 -19.98 -9.31
N SER A 157 0.23 -19.83 -8.00
CA SER A 157 -0.87 -20.45 -7.26
C SER A 157 -1.42 -19.49 -6.21
N VAL A 158 -2.69 -19.68 -5.82
CA VAL A 158 -3.31 -18.91 -4.75
C VAL A 158 -3.69 -19.84 -3.60
N PHE A 159 -3.33 -19.46 -2.38
CA PHE A 159 -3.63 -20.25 -1.19
C PHE A 159 -4.00 -19.37 -0.01
N LEU A 160 -4.72 -19.95 0.95
CA LEU A 160 -5.18 -19.28 2.15
C LEU A 160 -4.26 -19.61 3.32
N LYS A 161 -3.95 -18.63 4.16
CA LYS A 161 -3.24 -18.85 5.43
C LYS A 161 -3.80 -17.91 6.49
N GLY A 162 -4.45 -18.49 7.51
CA GLY A 162 -5.19 -17.70 8.50
C GLY A 162 -6.35 -16.96 7.83
N ASN A 163 -6.36 -15.64 7.94
CA ASN A 163 -7.35 -14.76 7.31
C ASN A 163 -6.78 -14.03 6.07
N SER A 164 -5.56 -14.40 5.65
CA SER A 164 -4.86 -13.78 4.53
C SER A 164 -4.96 -14.63 3.27
N THR A 165 -4.94 -13.96 2.11
CA THR A 165 -4.91 -14.59 0.78
C THR A 165 -3.55 -14.37 0.15
N PHE A 166 -2.81 -15.45 -0.09
CA PHE A 166 -1.48 -15.37 -0.66
C PHE A 166 -1.48 -15.77 -2.12
N VAL A 167 -0.83 -14.95 -2.95
CA VAL A 167 -0.42 -15.31 -4.31
C VAL A 167 1.02 -15.78 -4.25
N SER A 168 1.27 -17.05 -4.60
CA SER A 168 2.60 -17.58 -4.86
C SER A 168 2.96 -17.37 -6.32
N ILE A 169 4.01 -16.60 -6.58
CA ILE A 169 4.55 -16.42 -7.93
C ILE A 169 6.05 -16.24 -7.88
N ASN A 170 6.76 -16.91 -8.80
CA ASN A 170 8.22 -16.89 -8.86
C ASN A 170 8.89 -17.23 -7.51
N GLY A 171 8.31 -18.13 -6.70
CA GLY A 171 8.89 -18.53 -5.40
C GLY A 171 8.78 -17.48 -4.29
N ALA A 172 7.97 -16.44 -4.46
CA ALA A 172 7.62 -15.49 -3.41
C ALA A 172 6.11 -15.50 -3.16
N ASN A 173 5.72 -15.35 -1.89
CA ASN A 173 4.32 -15.28 -1.47
C ASN A 173 3.96 -13.83 -1.11
N VAL A 174 2.94 -13.28 -1.77
CA VAL A 174 2.46 -11.91 -1.58
C VAL A 174 1.03 -11.95 -1.03
N ASP A 175 0.79 -11.28 0.10
CA ASP A 175 -0.54 -11.17 0.71
C ASP A 175 -1.37 -10.12 -0.02
N ILE A 176 -2.60 -10.48 -0.41
CA ILE A 176 -3.51 -9.61 -1.16
C ILE A 176 -4.91 -9.62 -0.54
N GLY A 177 -5.66 -8.56 -0.82
CA GLY A 177 -7.07 -8.48 -0.44
C GLY A 177 -7.86 -7.53 -1.33
N ILE A 178 -9.18 -7.56 -1.16
CA ILE A 178 -10.10 -6.58 -1.73
C ILE A 178 -11.00 -6.03 -0.64
N LYS A 179 -11.11 -4.71 -0.58
CA LYS A 179 -11.80 -4.00 0.50
C LYS A 179 -12.70 -2.91 -0.06
N GLU A 180 -13.74 -2.57 0.67
CA GLU A 180 -14.62 -1.44 0.37
C GLU A 180 -14.26 -0.23 1.24
N GLU A 181 -14.16 0.94 0.62
CA GLU A 181 -13.92 2.18 1.34
C GLU A 181 -15.16 2.59 2.14
N LEU A 182 -14.95 2.98 3.39
CA LEU A 182 -16.01 3.54 4.23
C LEU A 182 -16.07 5.06 4.03
N ALA A 183 -17.21 5.55 3.55
CA ALA A 183 -17.54 6.97 3.57
C ALA A 183 -17.91 7.39 4.99
N ARG A 184 -17.43 8.56 5.42
CA ARG A 184 -17.81 9.12 6.72
C ARG A 184 -19.16 9.80 6.62
N LYS A 185 -20.14 9.32 7.38
CA LYS A 185 -21.42 10.00 7.59
C LYS A 185 -21.52 10.46 9.03
N ARG A 186 -21.80 11.75 9.25
CA ARG A 186 -22.15 12.27 10.57
C ARG A 186 -23.54 11.72 10.96
N ARG A 187 -23.66 11.15 12.15
CA ARG A 187 -24.97 10.82 12.73
C ARG A 187 -25.71 12.10 13.06
N ASP A 188 -27.02 12.08 12.81
CA ASP A 188 -27.89 13.15 13.27
C ASP A 188 -28.06 13.05 14.79
N PRO A 189 -28.18 14.18 15.51
CA PRO A 189 -28.34 14.17 16.97
C PRO A 189 -29.55 13.37 17.47
N LYS A 190 -30.56 13.14 16.62
CA LYS A 190 -31.76 12.34 16.92
C LYS A 190 -31.50 10.84 16.96
N ASP A 191 -30.38 10.37 16.41
CA ASP A 191 -29.96 8.96 16.44
C ASP A 191 -29.23 8.61 17.76
N HIS A 192 -29.06 9.57 18.66
CA HIS A 192 -28.57 9.31 20.01
C HIS A 192 -29.72 8.76 20.86
N ASN A 193 -29.56 7.53 21.34
CA ASN A 193 -30.41 7.02 22.40
C ASN A 193 -30.10 7.81 23.69
N LEU A 194 -31.02 8.69 24.09
CA LEU A 194 -30.93 9.48 25.32
C LEU A 194 -31.37 8.69 26.57
N ASP A 195 -31.89 7.47 26.39
CA ASP A 195 -32.38 6.60 27.46
C ASP A 195 -31.28 5.67 28.04
N GLY A 196 -30.04 5.80 27.56
CA GLY A 196 -28.88 5.03 28.02
C GLY A 196 -28.08 5.70 29.14
N TYR A 197 -27.19 4.93 29.80
CA TYR A 197 -26.23 5.47 30.77
C TYR A 197 -25.33 6.54 30.12
N TYR A 198 -25.10 7.63 30.84
CA TYR A 198 -24.26 8.73 30.36
C TYR A 198 -22.78 8.29 30.27
N GLU A 199 -22.25 8.20 29.05
CA GLU A 199 -20.80 8.06 28.79
C GLU A 199 -20.19 9.45 28.54
N PHE A 200 -19.39 9.95 29.50
CA PHE A 200 -18.68 11.23 29.37
C PHE A 200 -17.48 11.09 28.42
N GLU A 201 -17.72 11.20 27.10
CA GLU A 201 -16.69 11.39 26.06
C GLU A 201 -17.30 11.88 24.71
N PHE A 202 -18.28 12.78 24.77
CA PHE A 202 -19.04 13.20 23.58
C PHE A 202 -18.25 14.11 22.63
N SER A 203 -17.78 13.54 21.52
CA SER A 203 -17.92 14.22 20.23
C SER A 203 -19.42 14.34 19.92
N ARG A 204 -19.96 15.57 19.85
CA ARG A 204 -21.38 15.83 19.47
C ARG A 204 -21.72 15.37 18.05
N TYR A 205 -20.74 14.86 17.31
CA TYR A 205 -20.88 14.28 15.99
C TYR A 205 -20.27 12.87 16.06
N ALA A 206 -21.10 11.86 16.31
CA ALA A 206 -20.67 10.48 16.10
C ALA A 206 -20.55 10.26 14.59
N GLU A 207 -19.32 10.14 14.07
CA GLU A 207 -19.10 9.75 12.68
C GLU A 207 -19.22 8.22 12.57
N ARG A 208 -20.10 7.76 11.67
CA ARG A 208 -20.19 6.33 11.31
C ARG A 208 -19.61 6.14 9.91
N GLY A 209 -18.75 5.14 9.77
CA GLY A 209 -18.34 4.65 8.46
C GLY A 209 -19.50 3.90 7.80
N ILE A 210 -19.85 4.28 6.57
CA ILE A 210 -20.86 3.61 5.75
C ILE A 210 -20.19 3.10 4.48
N PRO A 211 -20.48 1.88 4.02
CA PRO A 211 -19.90 1.34 2.80
C PRO A 211 -20.21 2.25 1.61
N SER A 212 -19.17 2.68 0.90
CA SER A 212 -19.28 3.69 -0.16
C SER A 212 -19.59 3.11 -1.55
N GLY A 213 -19.50 1.79 -1.72
CA GLY A 213 -19.47 1.09 -3.00
C GLY A 213 -18.14 1.17 -3.75
N ARG A 214 -17.17 1.95 -3.26
CA ARG A 214 -15.84 2.09 -3.88
C ARG A 214 -14.92 0.98 -3.36
N LEU A 215 -14.50 0.11 -4.26
CA LEU A 215 -13.62 -1.02 -3.95
C LEU A 215 -12.15 -0.64 -4.16
N TYR A 216 -11.27 -1.32 -3.43
CA TYR A 216 -9.83 -1.23 -3.62
C TYR A 216 -9.12 -2.55 -3.33
N LEU A 217 -8.14 -2.86 -4.17
CA LEU A 217 -7.22 -3.98 -4.01
C LEU A 217 -6.05 -3.57 -3.13
N THR A 218 -5.63 -4.48 -2.26
CA THR A 218 -4.55 -4.28 -1.30
C THR A 218 -3.45 -5.33 -1.48
N ILE A 219 -2.22 -4.92 -1.15
CA ILE A 219 -1.10 -5.82 -0.86
C ILE A 219 -0.82 -5.66 0.65
N GLU A 220 -1.16 -6.66 1.47
CA GLU A 220 -1.23 -6.57 2.95
C GLU A 220 -0.02 -7.17 3.66
N ASP A 221 1.15 -6.94 3.10
CA ASP A 221 2.33 -7.71 3.45
C ASP A 221 3.05 -7.12 4.68
N ALA A 222 2.81 -7.74 5.84
CA ALA A 222 3.24 -7.28 7.17
C ALA A 222 4.78 -7.17 7.36
N GLY A 223 5.58 -7.79 6.49
CA GLY A 223 7.05 -7.71 6.51
C GLY A 223 7.64 -6.49 5.78
N PHE A 224 6.81 -5.69 5.11
CA PHE A 224 7.23 -4.53 4.32
C PHE A 224 6.97 -3.19 5.01
N GLY A 225 7.20 -3.15 6.32
CA GLY A 225 7.23 -1.91 7.09
C GLY A 225 8.34 -0.98 6.57
N TYR A 226 7.94 0.12 5.95
CA TYR A 226 8.72 1.34 5.69
C TYR A 226 9.96 1.25 4.76
N SER A 227 10.43 0.05 4.39
CA SER A 227 11.52 -0.19 3.43
C SER A 227 11.02 -0.69 2.06
N ASN A 228 9.74 -0.44 1.77
CA ASN A 228 9.13 -0.75 0.48
C ASN A 228 10.03 -0.18 -0.61
N GLY A 229 10.63 -1.02 -1.47
CA GLY A 229 11.32 -0.62 -2.69
C GLY A 229 10.39 0.07 -3.71
N ASN A 230 9.66 1.10 -3.27
CA ASN A 230 8.65 1.90 -3.94
C ASN A 230 7.45 1.09 -4.47
N CYS A 231 7.11 -0.03 -3.84
CA CYS A 231 5.97 -0.85 -4.26
C CYS A 231 4.65 -0.22 -3.80
N ARG A 232 3.78 0.11 -4.76
CA ARG A 232 2.41 0.57 -4.49
C ARG A 232 1.63 -0.53 -3.75
N GLN A 233 0.85 -0.16 -2.75
CA GLN A 233 0.07 -1.11 -1.94
C GLN A 233 -1.43 -1.11 -2.24
N HIS A 234 -1.97 -0.03 -2.82
CA HIS A 234 -3.42 0.14 -2.99
C HIS A 234 -3.80 0.59 -4.40
N TRP A 235 -4.80 -0.07 -4.98
CA TRP A 235 -5.43 0.30 -6.25
C TRP A 235 -6.92 0.40 -6.01
N ARG A 236 -7.53 1.54 -6.31
CA ARG A 236 -8.90 1.85 -5.91
C ARG A 236 -9.74 2.35 -7.05
N ASP A 237 -11.04 2.17 -6.91
CA ASP A 237 -12.04 2.94 -7.64
C ASP A 237 -11.78 4.44 -7.48
N SER A 238 -12.07 5.15 -8.54
CA SER A 238 -12.03 6.60 -8.62
C SER A 238 -13.22 7.07 -9.44
N GLU A 239 -13.55 8.35 -9.33
CA GLU A 239 -14.68 8.95 -10.07
C GLU A 239 -14.56 8.77 -11.59
N SER A 240 -13.33 8.67 -12.10
CA SER A 240 -13.04 8.55 -13.54
C SER A 240 -12.63 7.15 -13.99
N LYS A 241 -12.28 6.24 -13.08
CA LYS A 241 -11.77 4.89 -13.44
C LYS A 241 -12.22 3.85 -12.44
N HIS A 242 -12.81 2.79 -12.96
CA HIS A 242 -13.18 1.61 -12.23
C HIS A 242 -11.97 0.74 -11.88
N LEU A 243 -12.08 -0.04 -10.79
CA LEU A 243 -11.06 -0.95 -10.29
C LEU A 243 -10.71 -2.04 -11.32
N GLU A 244 -11.70 -2.47 -12.08
CA GLU A 244 -11.65 -3.44 -13.18
C GLU A 244 -10.57 -3.07 -14.22
N GLU A 245 -10.51 -1.80 -14.60
CA GLU A 245 -9.51 -1.28 -15.53
C GLU A 245 -8.09 -1.28 -14.94
N ARG A 246 -7.99 -1.33 -13.60
CA ARG A 246 -6.73 -1.27 -12.85
C ARG A 246 -6.20 -2.66 -12.46
N VAL A 247 -6.96 -3.73 -12.67
CA VAL A 247 -6.57 -5.12 -12.32
C VAL A 247 -5.23 -5.51 -12.96
N GLY A 248 -4.99 -5.14 -14.22
CA GLY A 248 -3.70 -5.39 -14.87
C GLY A 248 -2.53 -4.66 -14.18
N ASN A 249 -2.74 -3.43 -13.73
CA ASN A 249 -1.73 -2.67 -13.00
C ASN A 249 -1.48 -3.24 -11.59
N PHE A 250 -2.51 -3.82 -10.98
CA PHE A 250 -2.39 -4.53 -9.72
C PHE A 250 -1.54 -5.79 -9.84
N ILE A 251 -1.76 -6.60 -10.88
CA ILE A 251 -0.91 -7.79 -11.16
C ILE A 251 0.56 -7.39 -11.34
N ILE A 252 0.84 -6.31 -12.08
CA ILE A 252 2.20 -5.77 -12.20
C ILE A 252 2.76 -5.36 -10.82
N GLY A 253 1.92 -4.79 -9.95
CA GLY A 253 2.25 -4.48 -8.57
C GLY A 253 2.67 -5.71 -7.77
N ILE A 254 1.92 -6.80 -7.86
CA ILE A 254 2.23 -8.08 -7.21
C ILE A 254 3.55 -8.66 -7.73
N LEU A 255 3.78 -8.65 -9.04
CA LEU A 255 5.03 -9.13 -9.64
C LEU A 255 6.25 -8.35 -9.12
N LYS A 256 6.12 -7.02 -8.98
CA LYS A 256 7.17 -6.17 -8.40
C LYS A 256 7.39 -6.49 -6.92
N ALA A 257 6.32 -6.66 -6.15
CA ALA A 257 6.41 -7.03 -4.74
C ALA A 257 7.10 -8.41 -4.57
N ALA A 258 6.72 -9.40 -5.38
CA ALA A 258 7.32 -10.72 -5.40
C ALA A 258 8.83 -10.67 -5.74
N ALA A 259 9.22 -9.91 -6.76
CA ALA A 259 10.63 -9.72 -7.12
C ALA A 259 11.43 -9.08 -5.98
N HIS A 260 10.82 -8.10 -5.28
CA HIS A 260 11.46 -7.44 -4.15
C HIS A 260 11.66 -8.39 -2.95
N LYS A 261 10.68 -9.25 -2.62
CA LYS A 261 10.83 -10.28 -1.58
C LYS A 261 12.00 -11.22 -1.85
N ARG A 262 12.19 -11.60 -3.11
CA ARG A 262 13.31 -12.47 -3.50
C ARG A 262 14.67 -11.81 -3.26
N THR A 263 14.80 -10.53 -3.62
CA THR A 263 16.06 -9.79 -3.40
C THR A 263 16.42 -9.64 -1.92
N GLN A 264 15.43 -9.59 -1.02
CA GLN A 264 15.68 -9.50 0.42
C GLN A 264 15.96 -10.86 1.07
N SER A 265 15.37 -11.94 0.56
CA SER A 265 15.57 -13.30 1.10
C SER A 265 16.85 -13.98 0.62
N HIS A 266 17.46 -13.52 -0.48
CA HIS A 266 18.79 -13.91 -0.94
C HIS A 266 19.62 -12.65 -1.23
N PRO A 267 20.34 -12.08 -0.23
CA PRO A 267 21.32 -11.06 -0.55
C PRO A 267 22.40 -11.69 -1.43
N ALA A 268 22.68 -11.09 -2.59
CA ALA A 268 23.78 -11.52 -3.47
C ALA A 268 25.07 -11.60 -2.64
N PRO A 269 25.92 -12.63 -2.82
CA PRO A 269 27.19 -12.69 -2.12
C PRO A 269 27.98 -11.43 -2.45
N SER A 270 28.31 -10.67 -1.41
CA SER A 270 29.23 -9.53 -1.48
C SER A 270 30.49 -10.00 -2.21
N THR A 271 30.73 -9.46 -3.40
CA THR A 271 32.02 -9.55 -4.06
C THR A 271 32.99 -8.75 -3.20
N ALA A 272 33.54 -9.40 -2.17
CA ALA A 272 34.67 -8.90 -1.43
C ALA A 272 35.82 -8.72 -2.42
N ALA A 273 36.11 -7.46 -2.73
CA ALA A 273 37.31 -7.07 -3.44
C ALA A 273 38.51 -7.60 -2.63
N SER A 274 39.24 -8.53 -3.22
CA SER A 274 40.57 -8.92 -2.80
C SER A 274 41.48 -7.70 -2.87
N SER A 275 41.75 -7.07 -1.72
CA SER A 275 42.90 -6.17 -1.59
C SER A 275 44.18 -7.01 -1.59
N PRO A 276 45.19 -6.67 -2.40
CA PRO A 276 46.48 -7.34 -2.34
C PRO A 276 47.20 -6.95 -1.05
N ALA A 277 47.84 -7.95 -0.45
CA ALA A 277 48.76 -7.79 0.67
C ALA A 277 49.87 -6.81 0.30
N ASN A 278 50.04 -5.74 1.08
CA ASN A 278 51.26 -4.94 1.05
C ASN A 278 52.08 -5.27 2.29
N SER A 279 53.11 -6.09 2.07
CA SER A 279 54.14 -6.41 3.04
C SER A 279 55.07 -5.20 3.18
N GLN A 280 54.99 -4.48 4.30
CA GLN A 280 56.10 -3.66 4.78
C GLN A 280 56.33 -4.00 6.25
N GLU A 281 57.22 -4.96 6.45
CA GLU A 281 57.81 -5.28 7.74
C GLU A 281 59.03 -4.36 7.91
N SER A 282 58.92 -3.41 8.83
CA SER A 282 60.05 -2.68 9.39
C SER A 282 60.56 -3.45 10.61
N LYS A 283 61.81 -3.90 10.61
CA LYS A 283 62.59 -4.11 11.83
C LYS A 283 64.07 -3.86 11.54
N ASP A 284 64.56 -2.87 12.29
CA ASP A 284 65.87 -2.76 12.96
C ASP A 284 67.17 -2.96 12.17
#